data_AF-A0AAV8XPE6-F1
#
_entry.id   AF-A0AAV8XPE6-F1
#
_cell.length_a   1.000
_cell.length_b   1.000
_cell.length_c   1.000
_cell.angle_alpha   90.00
_cell.angle_beta   90.00
_cell.angle_gamma   90.00
#
_symmetry.space_group_name_H-M   'P 1'
#
loop_
_entity.id
_entity.type
_entity.pdbx_description
1 polymer ?
#
loop_
_entity_poly.entity_id
_entity_poly.type
_entity_poly.pdbx_seq_one_letter_code
_entity_poly.pdbx_strand_id
1 'polypeptide(L)' 'MKTRFNTYDIVCVVTELQKLIGLRVNNIYDIDNRTYLVRLQENEQKYVLLLESGNHTYNKFLNGPKILHHQDSV' A
#
# COMPACT_ATOMS: atom_id res chain seq x y z
N MET A 1 8.42 12.63 -15.60
CA MET A 1 7.21 12.31 -16.36
C MET A 1 6.10 12.02 -15.35
N LYS A 2 4.94 12.69 -15.38
CA LYS A 2 3.83 12.31 -14.49
C LYS A 2 3.26 10.99 -15.01
N THR A 3 3.66 9.87 -14.43
CA THR A 3 3.12 8.55 -14.75
C THR A 3 1.61 8.61 -14.49
N ARG A 4 0.82 8.36 -15.54
CA ARG A 4 -0.64 8.36 -15.42
C ARG A 4 -1.05 7.05 -14.75
N PHE A 5 -1.64 7.17 -13.57
CA PHE A 5 -2.30 6.04 -12.91
C PHE A 5 -3.51 5.64 -13.75
N ASN A 6 -3.47 4.43 -14.31
CA ASN A 6 -4.47 3.93 -15.24
C ASN A 6 -5.09 2.63 -14.73
N THR A 7 -6.01 2.05 -15.51
CA THR A 7 -6.76 0.85 -15.12
C THR A 7 -5.85 -0.33 -14.75
N TYR A 8 -4.71 -0.50 -15.41
CA TYR A 8 -3.76 -1.56 -15.09
C TYR A 8 -3.18 -1.38 -13.68
N ASP A 9 -2.79 -0.15 -13.33
CA ASP A 9 -2.28 0.16 -12.00
C ASP A 9 -3.34 -0.09 -10.91
N ILE A 10 -4.60 0.26 -11.19
CA ILE A 10 -5.73 -0.03 -10.29
C ILE A 10 -5.85 -1.54 -10.07
N VAL A 11 -5.83 -2.35 -11.13
CA VAL A 11 -5.95 -3.81 -11.01
C VAL A 11 -4.80 -4.40 -10.18
N CYS A 12 -3.57 -3.96 -10.40
CA CYS A 12 -2.42 -4.38 -9.59
C CYS A 12 -2.59 -3.99 -8.11
N VAL A 13 -2.95 -2.73 -7.82
CA VAL A 13 -3.16 -2.26 -6.45
C VAL A 13 -4.28 -3.04 -5.76
N VAL A 14 -5.41 -3.24 -6.43
CA VAL A 14 -6.55 -3.99 -5.87
C VAL A 14 -6.17 -5.44 -5.60
N THR A 15 -5.42 -6.08 -6.50
CA THR A 15 -4.93 -7.46 -6.33
C THR A 15 -4.02 -7.57 -5.11
N GLU A 16 -3.12 -6.62 -4.91
CA GLU A 16 -2.28 -6.56 -3.72
C GLU A 16 -3.11 -6.32 -2.43
N LEU A 17 -4.09 -5.42 -2.47
CA LEU A 17 -4.97 -5.14 -1.33
C LEU A 17 -5.82 -6.34 -0.90
N GLN A 18 -6.07 -7.32 -1.79
CA GLN A 18 -6.76 -8.56 -1.40
C GLN A 18 -6.04 -9.29 -0.25
N LYS A 19 -4.72 -9.17 -0.15
CA LYS A 19 -3.91 -9.79 0.94
C LYS A 19 -4.22 -9.22 2.32
N LEU A 20 -4.90 -8.07 2.39
CA LEU A 20 -5.25 -7.40 3.64
C LEU A 20 -6.67 -7.74 4.12
N ILE A 21 -7.46 -8.47 3.33
CA ILE A 21 -8.82 -8.87 3.70
C ILE A 21 -8.77 -9.84 4.88
N GLY A 22 -9.61 -9.60 5.88
CA GLY A 22 -9.68 -10.42 7.11
C GLY A 22 -8.70 -9.99 8.20
N LEU A 23 -7.72 -9.12 7.90
CA LEU A 23 -6.83 -8.58 8.92
C LEU A 23 -7.57 -7.60 9.84
N ARG A 24 -7.23 -7.62 11.13
CA ARG A 24 -7.78 -6.67 12.09
C ARG A 24 -7.02 -5.34 11.97
N VAL A 25 -7.76 -4.24 11.85
CA VAL A 25 -7.18 -2.89 11.99
C VAL A 25 -6.89 -2.60 13.46
N ASN A 26 -5.64 -2.23 13.75
CA ASN A 26 -5.20 -1.87 15.10
C ASN A 26 -5.19 -0.36 15.31
N ASN A 27 -4.59 0.37 14.39
CA ASN A 27 -4.41 1.82 14.49
C ASN A 27 -4.56 2.44 13.12
N ILE A 28 -5.13 3.64 13.10
CA ILE A 28 -5.17 4.51 11.93
C ILE A 28 -4.52 5.82 12.37
N TYR A 29 -3.52 6.26 11.64
CA TYR A 29 -2.84 7.52 11.84
C TYR A 29 -3.16 8.44 10.67
N ASP A 30 -3.64 9.62 11.00
CA ASP A 30 -3.68 10.76 10.09
C ASP A 30 -2.28 11.39 10.11
N ILE A 31 -1.52 11.21 9.02
CA ILE A 31 -0.13 11.71 8.91
C ILE A 31 -0.16 13.15 8.41
N ASP A 32 -0.97 13.40 7.40
CA ASP A 32 -1.29 14.71 6.87
C ASP A 32 -2.63 14.68 6.10
N ASN A 33 -3.05 15.84 5.59
CA ASN A 33 -4.31 16.01 4.87
C ASN A 33 -4.50 15.14 3.61
N ARG A 34 -3.48 14.39 3.19
CA ARG A 34 -3.52 13.52 2.02
C ARG A 34 -3.03 12.11 2.33
N THR A 35 -2.56 11.83 3.54
CA THR A 35 -1.83 10.60 3.85
C THR A 35 -2.32 9.95 5.13
N TYR A 36 -2.74 8.70 5.03
CA TYR A 36 -3.13 7.87 6.17
C TYR A 36 -2.25 6.64 6.28
N LEU A 37 -1.86 6.29 7.50
CA LEU A 37 -1.17 5.05 7.81
C LEU A 37 -2.10 4.14 8.61
N VAL A 38 -2.40 2.97 8.08
CA VAL A 38 -3.24 1.95 8.72
C VAL A 38 -2.37 0.77 9.14
N ARG A 39 -2.34 0.47 10.43
CA ARG A 39 -1.69 -0.73 10.97
C ARG A 39 -2.71 -1.84 11.09
N LEU A 40 -2.42 -2.98 10.46
CA LEU A 40 -3.23 -4.19 10.53
C LEU A 40 -2.44 -5.34 11.18
N GLN A 41 -3.14 -6.32 11.73
CA GLN A 41 -2.53 -7.52 12.26
C GLN A 41 -3.38 -8.76 11.98
N GLU A 42 -2.70 -9.89 11.86
CA GLU A 42 -3.27 -11.24 11.95
C GLU A 42 -2.33 -12.08 12.80
N ASN A 43 -2.84 -12.58 13.92
CA ASN A 43 -2.03 -13.29 14.92
C ASN A 43 -0.78 -12.47 15.30
N GLU A 44 0.42 -13.02 15.08
CA GLU A 44 1.72 -12.37 15.35
C GLU A 44 2.26 -11.56 14.16
N GLN A 45 1.58 -11.57 13.00
CA GLN A 45 2.02 -10.83 11.81
C GLN A 45 1.44 -9.42 11.79
N LYS A 46 2.28 -8.45 11.47
CA LYS A 46 1.93 -7.03 11.41
C LYS A 46 2.03 -6.54 9.97
N TYR A 47 1.07 -5.71 9.58
CA TYR A 47 0.99 -5.12 8.25
C TYR A 47 0.80 -3.61 8.40
N VAL A 48 1.33 -2.87 7.43
CA VAL A 48 1.19 -1.43 7.35
C VAL A 48 0.71 -1.08 5.94
N LEU A 49 -0.40 -0.38 5.85
CA LEU A 49 -0.94 0.17 4.62
C LEU A 49 -0.80 1.70 4.68
N LEU A 50 -0.15 2.28 3.68
CA LEU A 50 -0.06 3.72 3.51
C LEU A 50 -1.00 4.12 2.37
N LEU A 51 -1.93 5.02 2.66
CA LEU A 51 -2.87 5.55 1.67
C LEU A 51 -2.51 7.00 1.43
N GLU A 52 -2.12 7.34 0.21
CA GLU A 52 -1.78 8.69 -0.20
C GLU A 52 -2.74 9.15 -1.31
N SER A 53 -3.28 10.36 -1.19
CA SER A 53 -4.12 10.99 -2.19
C SER A 53 -3.26 11.57 -3.33
N GLY A 54 -3.11 10.83 -4.44
CA GLY A 54 -2.41 11.26 -5.66
C GLY A 54 -2.26 10.14 -6.68
N ASN A 55 -1.53 10.36 -7.78
CA ASN A 55 -1.24 9.34 -8.82
C ASN A 55 -0.31 8.20 -8.33
N HIS A 56 -0.15 8.04 -7.03
CA HIS A 56 0.83 7.15 -6.44
C HIS A 56 0.30 6.51 -5.16
N THR A 57 -0.70 5.64 -5.31
CA THR A 57 -1.18 4.80 -4.23
C THR A 57 -0.11 3.75 -3.93
N TYR A 58 0.73 4.00 -2.92
CA TYR A 58 1.84 3.13 -2.55
C TYR A 58 1.42 2.01 -1.59
N ASN A 59 1.42 0.78 -2.07
CA ASN A 59 1.43 -0.40 -1.22
C ASN A 59 2.85 -0.68 -0.73
N LYS A 60 3.20 -0.34 0.51
CA LYS A 60 4.43 -0.84 1.14
C LYS A 60 4.09 -1.95 2.14
N PHE A 61 4.06 -3.19 1.66
CA PHE A 61 4.05 -4.38 2.52
C PHE A 61 5.39 -4.48 3.23
N LEU A 62 5.46 -3.98 4.46
CA LEU A 62 6.63 -4.10 5.33
C LEU A 62 6.51 -5.38 6.16
N ASN A 63 6.94 -6.50 5.59
CA ASN A 63 7.65 -7.57 6.31
C ASN A 63 9.01 -7.67 5.61
N GLY A 64 10.12 -7.28 6.26
CA GLY A 64 11.43 -7.13 5.60
C GLY A 64 12.01 -8.44 5.03
N PRO A 65 13.15 -8.44 4.30
CA PRO A 65 13.66 -7.49 3.34
C PRO A 65 13.39 -7.99 1.90
N LYS A 66 12.38 -7.48 1.20
CA LYS A 66 12.35 -7.55 -0.27
C LYS A 66 11.79 -6.25 -0.82
N ILE A 67 12.71 -5.35 -1.18
CA ILE A 67 12.40 -4.21 -2.03
C ILE A 67 12.37 -4.76 -3.45
N LEU A 68 11.17 -5.11 -3.93
CA LEU A 68 10.96 -5.25 -5.36
C LEU A 68 10.93 -3.83 -5.94
N HIS A 69 12.09 -3.39 -6.42
CA HIS A 69 12.18 -2.26 -7.32
C HIS A 69 11.45 -2.65 -8.61
N HIS A 70 10.24 -2.13 -8.81
CA HIS A 70 9.71 -2.00 -10.16
C HIS A 70 10.25 -0.69 -10.73
N GLN A 71 11.53 -0.70 -11.08
CA GLN A 71 12.08 0.16 -12.12
C GLN A 71 12.08 -0.68 -13.39
N ASP A 72 10.98 -0.67 -14.13
CA ASP A 72 11.00 -1.06 -15.54
C ASP A 72 11.11 0.22 -16.37
N SER A 73 12.36 0.48 -16.76
CA SER A 73 12.82 0.95 -18.07
C SER A 73 11.82 1.70 -18.95
N VAL A 74 12.00 3.03 -19.06
CA VAL A 74 12.25 3.76 -20.33
C VAL A 74 13.18 4.93 -20.02
#